data_AF-A0A1V5B2G5-F1
#
_entry.id   AF-A0A1V5B2G5-F1
#
_cell.length_a   1.000
_cell.length_b   1.000
_cell.length_c   1.000
_cell.angle_alpha   90.00
_cell.angle_beta   90.00
_cell.angle_gamma   90.00
#
_symmetry.space_group_name_H-M   'P 1'
#
loop_
_entity.id
_entity.type
_entity.pdbx_description
1 polymer ?
#
loop_
_entity_poly.entity_id
_entity_poly.type
_entity_poly.pdbx_seq_one_letter_code
_entity_poly.pdbx_strand_id
1 'polypeptide(L)'
;MKLLLAATMMLMLSAIAMAVPDSQQLGPYAVSFDLNANYQAQVAQPIEMETANAYQMGLFVDNSTYASVSITEYVDLTDSTLMVFKSMLPMSMMLQGLNVTNVEDMTIDGKEGFLVTSEPMEAIAGAPSKVYRAMYWMDSQDCDCGPVSVGKTSVVITSTYPLDVTQGLLSSLQIVQGQASTAAASVQGGQILPPA
;
A
#
# COMPACT_ATOMS: atom_id res chain seq x y z
N MET A 1 -60.46 11.50 -22.61
CA MET A 1 -60.06 10.14 -22.17
C MET A 1 -58.83 9.75 -23.00
N LYS A 2 -57.67 9.37 -22.41
CA LYS A 2 -57.35 8.02 -21.85
C LYS A 2 -57.47 6.96 -22.96
N LEU A 3 -56.51 6.11 -23.39
CA LEU A 3 -55.21 5.57 -22.94
C LEU A 3 -54.36 5.24 -24.23
N LEU A 4 -53.05 4.92 -24.29
CA LEU A 4 -51.88 5.11 -23.40
C LEU A 4 -50.55 4.98 -24.23
N LEU A 5 -49.46 5.51 -23.67
CA LEU A 5 -48.00 5.31 -23.81
C LEU A 5 -47.34 4.09 -24.55
N ALA A 6 -46.05 4.33 -24.84
CA ALA A 6 -44.86 3.46 -24.68
C ALA A 6 -44.46 2.46 -25.76
N ALA A 7 -43.41 2.82 -26.51
CA ALA A 7 -42.38 1.89 -26.99
C ALA A 7 -41.02 2.58 -27.34
N THR A 8 -40.71 3.78 -26.83
CA THR A 8 -39.35 4.33 -26.93
C THR A 8 -38.47 3.66 -25.89
N MET A 9 -37.82 2.58 -26.34
CA MET A 9 -37.01 1.66 -25.55
C MET A 9 -36.01 2.40 -24.67
N MET A 10 -36.16 2.18 -23.36
CA MET A 10 -35.38 2.80 -22.31
C MET A 10 -33.90 2.42 -22.48
N LEU A 11 -33.09 3.37 -22.96
CA LEU A 11 -31.63 3.31 -22.93
C LEU A 11 -31.22 3.41 -21.45
N MET A 12 -31.31 2.28 -20.73
CA MET A 12 -30.68 2.14 -19.44
C MET A 12 -29.17 2.17 -19.68
N LEU A 13 -28.57 3.35 -19.46
CA LEU A 13 -27.15 3.42 -19.21
C LEU A 13 -26.91 2.62 -17.92
N SER A 14 -26.46 1.38 -18.09
CA SER A 14 -25.81 0.62 -17.03
C SER A 14 -24.49 1.30 -16.70
N ALA A 15 -24.59 2.42 -15.98
CA ALA A 15 -23.49 3.01 -15.25
C ALA A 15 -23.05 1.94 -14.23
N ILE A 16 -22.02 1.19 -14.60
CA ILE A 16 -21.26 0.41 -13.64
C ILE A 16 -20.72 1.45 -12.66
N ALA A 17 -21.28 1.47 -11.45
CA ALA A 17 -20.75 2.27 -10.36
C ALA A 17 -19.42 1.64 -9.96
N MET A 18 -18.38 1.93 -10.75
CA MET A 18 -17.00 1.71 -10.34
C MET A 18 -16.84 2.47 -9.04
N ALA A 19 -16.53 1.76 -7.95
CA ALA A 19 -16.13 2.42 -6.72
C ALA A 19 -14.96 3.33 -7.07
N VAL A 20 -15.07 4.62 -6.73
CA VAL A 20 -13.97 5.55 -6.91
C VAL A 20 -12.91 5.13 -5.91
N PRO A 21 -11.65 4.83 -6.33
CA PRO A 21 -10.60 4.48 -5.40
C PRO A 21 -10.42 5.58 -4.36
N ASP A 22 -10.24 5.19 -3.10
CA ASP A 22 -9.89 6.12 -2.04
C ASP A 22 -8.50 6.70 -2.31
N SER A 23 -8.24 7.93 -1.86
CA SER A 23 -6.94 8.57 -2.06
C SER A 23 -6.49 9.40 -0.85
N GLN A 24 -5.17 9.42 -0.62
CA GLN A 24 -4.52 10.12 0.48
C GLN A 24 -3.24 10.83 -0.02
N GLN A 25 -2.91 11.98 0.57
CA GLN A 25 -1.66 12.70 0.29
C GLN A 25 -0.63 12.39 1.38
N LEU A 26 0.51 11.82 0.99
CA LEU A 26 1.64 11.48 1.84
C LEU A 26 2.84 12.34 1.43
N GLY A 27 2.94 13.55 2.00
CA GLY A 27 3.97 14.51 1.60
C GLY A 27 3.89 14.85 0.11
N PRO A 28 4.94 14.61 -0.71
CA PRO A 28 4.91 14.85 -2.15
C PRO A 28 4.22 13.73 -2.95
N TYR A 29 3.72 12.66 -2.32
CA TYR A 29 3.09 11.53 -3.01
C TYR A 29 1.58 11.52 -2.85
N ALA A 30 0.88 11.25 -3.93
CA ALA A 30 -0.51 10.84 -3.93
C ALA A 30 -0.60 9.32 -3.95
N VAL A 31 -1.32 8.75 -2.99
CA VAL A 31 -1.56 7.30 -2.90
C VAL A 31 -3.04 7.05 -3.12
N SER A 32 -3.39 6.24 -4.10
CA SER A 32 -4.76 5.78 -4.36
C SER A 32 -4.88 4.27 -4.32
N PHE A 33 -5.98 3.75 -3.82
CA PHE A 33 -6.20 2.31 -3.60
C PHE A 33 -7.70 1.98 -3.49
N ASP A 34 -8.03 0.70 -3.62
CA ASP A 34 -9.32 0.13 -3.27
C ASP A 34 -9.11 -0.85 -2.08
N LEU A 35 -9.85 -0.64 -1.00
CA LEU A 35 -9.77 -1.46 0.21
C LEU A 35 -11.18 -1.82 0.67
N ASN A 36 -11.57 -3.08 0.45
CA ASN A 36 -12.85 -3.63 0.88
C ASN A 36 -12.90 -3.90 2.40
N ALA A 37 -12.78 -2.84 3.20
CA ALA A 37 -12.88 -2.85 4.65
C ALA A 37 -13.48 -1.53 5.16
N ASN A 38 -14.01 -1.53 6.39
CA ASN A 38 -14.41 -0.28 7.05
C ASN A 38 -13.27 0.21 7.93
N TYR A 39 -12.44 1.10 7.38
CA TYR A 39 -11.18 1.55 7.98
C TYR A 39 -11.16 3.07 8.26
N GLN A 40 -10.21 3.50 9.08
CA GLN A 40 -9.86 4.91 9.29
C GLN A 40 -8.44 5.16 8.78
N ALA A 41 -8.28 6.15 7.90
CA ALA A 41 -6.98 6.61 7.45
C ALA A 41 -6.34 7.53 8.49
N GLN A 42 -5.05 7.31 8.77
CA GLN A 42 -4.21 8.19 9.57
C GLN A 42 -2.92 8.45 8.80
N VAL A 43 -2.56 9.73 8.62
CA VAL A 43 -1.32 10.13 7.92
C VAL A 43 -0.36 10.68 8.96
N ALA A 44 0.84 10.09 9.03
CA ALA A 44 1.89 10.55 9.92
C ALA A 44 2.53 11.84 9.39
N GLN A 45 3.14 12.62 10.29
CA GLN A 45 4.04 13.68 9.83
C GLN A 45 5.26 13.06 9.11
N PRO A 46 5.80 13.72 8.08
CA PRO A 46 7.04 13.30 7.44
C PRO A 46 8.18 13.15 8.45
N ILE A 47 8.99 12.11 8.29
CA ILE A 47 10.22 11.91 9.05
C ILE A 47 11.37 12.31 8.15
N GLU A 48 12.00 13.45 8.43
CA GLU A 48 13.18 13.94 7.71
C GLU A 48 14.46 13.38 8.37
N MET A 49 15.33 12.75 7.58
CA MET A 49 16.64 12.25 8.01
C MET A 49 17.72 12.73 7.03
N GLU A 50 18.98 12.77 7.47
CA GLU A 50 20.11 13.24 6.64
C GLU A 50 20.25 12.46 5.31
N THR A 51 19.86 11.19 5.29
CA THR A 51 20.01 10.31 4.13
C THR A 51 18.70 9.97 3.40
N ALA A 52 17.53 10.24 4.01
CA ALA A 52 16.22 9.91 3.44
C ALA A 52 15.06 10.65 4.13
N ASN A 53 13.95 10.83 3.43
CA ASN A 53 12.67 11.23 3.99
C ASN A 53 11.71 10.03 4.00
N ALA A 54 10.91 9.87 5.05
CA ALA A 54 9.86 8.84 5.10
C ALA A 54 8.46 9.46 5.26
N TYR A 55 7.53 8.97 4.45
CA TYR A 55 6.12 9.37 4.43
C TYR A 55 5.25 8.14 4.68
N GLN A 56 4.35 8.21 5.67
CA GLN A 56 3.63 7.03 6.13
C GLN A 56 2.13 7.30 6.33
N MET A 57 1.31 6.32 5.97
CA MET A 57 -0.08 6.24 6.40
C MET A 57 -0.41 4.87 6.99
N GLY A 58 -1.41 4.83 7.85
CA GLY A 58 -2.07 3.61 8.30
C GLY A 58 -3.57 3.64 8.00
N LEU A 59 -4.12 2.46 7.71
CA LEU A 59 -5.53 2.20 7.39
C LEU A 59 -6.04 1.19 8.44
N PHE A 60 -6.68 1.69 9.50
CA PHE A 60 -7.01 0.91 10.70
C PHE A 60 -8.49 0.56 10.79
N VAL A 61 -8.83 -0.71 11.01
CA VAL A 61 -10.18 -1.10 11.50
C VAL A 61 -10.20 -1.04 13.04
N ASP A 62 -9.13 -1.53 13.65
CA ASP A 62 -8.89 -1.55 15.09
C ASP A 62 -7.38 -1.59 15.38
N ASN A 63 -6.98 -1.81 16.64
CA ASN A 63 -5.57 -1.80 17.06
C ASN A 63 -4.74 -3.01 16.60
N SER A 64 -5.37 -4.09 16.09
CA SER A 64 -4.70 -5.30 15.59
C SER A 64 -4.94 -5.55 14.10
N THR A 65 -6.02 -5.02 13.53
CA THR A 65 -6.41 -5.11 12.11
C THR A 65 -6.11 -3.80 11.38
N TYR A 66 -5.02 -3.77 10.61
CA TYR A 66 -4.57 -2.59 9.89
C TYR A 66 -3.77 -2.92 8.62
N ALA A 67 -3.57 -1.91 7.78
CA ALA A 67 -2.48 -1.86 6.81
C ALA A 67 -1.70 -0.56 7.00
N SER A 68 -0.42 -0.55 6.66
CA SER A 68 0.38 0.66 6.56
C SER A 68 1.11 0.70 5.23
N VAL A 69 1.24 1.91 4.67
CA VAL A 69 2.05 2.19 3.48
C VAL A 69 3.12 3.18 3.91
N SER A 70 4.38 2.79 3.73
CA SER A 70 5.56 3.61 4.01
C SER A 70 6.32 3.84 2.71
N ILE A 71 6.51 5.09 2.33
CA ILE A 71 7.32 5.53 1.19
C ILE A 71 8.60 6.13 1.75
N THR A 72 9.77 5.66 1.31
CA THR A 72 11.07 6.20 1.70
C THR A 72 11.76 6.77 0.47
N GLU A 73 12.00 8.08 0.48
CA GLU A 73 12.72 8.83 -0.55
C GLU A 73 14.16 9.08 -0.09
N TYR A 74 15.13 8.37 -0.68
CA TYR A 74 16.55 8.51 -0.39
C TYR A 74 17.16 9.73 -1.10
N VAL A 75 18.06 10.43 -0.41
CA VAL A 75 18.78 11.58 -0.99
C VAL A 75 19.66 11.15 -2.16
N ASP A 76 20.36 10.02 -2.00
CA ASP A 76 21.26 9.44 -2.99
C ASP A 76 20.70 8.15 -3.61
N LEU A 77 21.26 7.75 -4.75
CA LEU A 77 20.96 6.45 -5.37
C LEU A 77 21.38 5.32 -4.43
N THR A 78 20.41 4.47 -4.11
CA THR A 78 20.57 3.32 -3.20
C THR A 78 20.38 2.03 -3.99
N ASP A 79 21.02 0.94 -3.55
CA ASP A 79 20.81 -0.40 -4.12
C ASP A 79 19.33 -0.78 -4.02
N SER A 80 18.69 -0.99 -5.18
CA SER A 80 17.29 -1.35 -5.32
C SER A 80 17.09 -2.81 -5.74
N THR A 81 18.15 -3.62 -5.73
CA THR A 81 18.15 -5.01 -6.18
C THR A 81 17.24 -5.88 -5.32
N LEU A 82 16.03 -6.16 -5.81
CA LEU A 82 14.96 -6.84 -5.05
C LEU A 82 15.41 -8.16 -4.39
N MET A 83 16.33 -8.90 -5.00
CA MET A 83 16.84 -10.17 -4.45
C MET A 83 17.51 -10.00 -3.07
N VAL A 84 18.17 -8.87 -2.81
CA VAL A 84 18.76 -8.55 -1.50
C VAL A 84 17.65 -8.39 -0.47
N PHE A 85 16.64 -7.59 -0.79
CA PHE A 85 15.50 -7.33 0.09
C PHE A 85 14.60 -8.56 0.31
N LYS A 86 14.44 -9.44 -0.70
CA LYS A 86 13.78 -10.76 -0.56
C LYS A 86 14.46 -11.65 0.49
N SER A 87 15.73 -11.43 0.79
CA SER A 87 16.47 -12.14 1.85
C SER A 87 16.44 -11.40 3.19
N MET A 88 16.59 -10.06 3.17
CA MET A 88 16.61 -9.23 4.38
C MET A 88 15.24 -9.07 5.04
N LEU A 89 14.16 -8.93 4.26
CA LEU A 89 12.83 -8.66 4.79
C LEU A 89 12.28 -9.85 5.61
N PRO A 90 12.36 -11.12 5.14
CA PRO A 90 12.05 -12.28 5.98
C PRO A 90 12.86 -12.32 7.28
N MET A 91 14.17 -12.06 7.21
CA MET A 91 15.04 -12.03 8.39
C MET A 91 14.60 -10.96 9.41
N SER A 92 14.21 -9.77 8.93
CA SER A 92 13.67 -8.70 9.79
C SER A 92 12.36 -9.11 10.48
N MET A 93 11.51 -9.89 9.81
CA MET A 93 10.23 -10.36 10.36
C MET A 93 10.47 -11.47 11.40
N MET A 94 11.43 -12.36 11.16
CA MET A 94 11.87 -13.35 12.15
C MET A 94 12.42 -12.69 13.43
N LEU A 95 13.21 -11.61 13.29
CA LEU A 95 13.67 -10.82 14.45
C LEU A 95 12.54 -10.07 15.17
N GLN A 96 11.39 -9.89 14.52
CA GLN A 96 10.15 -9.34 15.10
C GLN A 96 9.24 -10.42 15.72
N GLY A 97 9.69 -11.68 15.80
CA GLY A 97 8.91 -12.80 16.36
C GLY A 97 7.88 -13.40 15.40
N LEU A 98 8.05 -13.19 14.09
CA LEU A 98 7.18 -13.72 13.04
C LEU A 98 7.86 -14.86 12.28
N ASN A 99 7.24 -16.03 12.26
CA ASN A 99 7.66 -17.16 11.44
C ASN A 99 7.27 -16.90 9.98
N VAL A 100 8.24 -16.81 9.07
CA VAL A 100 7.96 -16.59 7.65
C VAL A 100 7.53 -17.89 7.00
N THR A 101 6.36 -17.88 6.34
CA THR A 101 5.73 -19.06 5.75
C THR A 101 5.70 -19.03 4.23
N ASN A 102 5.79 -17.86 3.59
CA ASN A 102 5.93 -17.72 2.14
C ASN A 102 6.70 -16.46 1.77
N VAL A 103 7.39 -16.49 0.63
CA VAL A 103 7.93 -15.31 -0.07
C VAL A 103 7.59 -15.50 -1.55
N GLU A 104 6.78 -14.62 -2.11
CA GLU A 104 6.32 -14.71 -3.51
C GLU A 104 6.57 -13.42 -4.28
N ASP A 105 6.92 -13.59 -5.56
CA ASP A 105 7.16 -12.49 -6.48
C ASP A 105 5.82 -12.02 -7.06
N MET A 106 5.63 -10.69 -7.12
CA MET A 106 4.40 -10.10 -7.64
C MET A 106 4.64 -8.73 -8.27
N THR A 107 3.65 -8.24 -9.02
CA THR A 107 3.63 -6.86 -9.51
C THR A 107 2.82 -5.99 -8.54
N ILE A 108 3.37 -4.84 -8.16
CA ILE A 108 2.74 -3.83 -7.29
C ILE A 108 2.91 -2.48 -7.98
N ASP A 109 1.83 -1.72 -8.20
CA ASP A 109 1.87 -0.43 -8.92
C ASP A 109 2.60 -0.49 -10.28
N GLY A 110 2.42 -1.61 -11.00
CA GLY A 110 3.09 -1.88 -12.27
C GLY A 110 4.62 -2.12 -12.18
N LYS A 111 5.19 -2.22 -10.97
CA LYS A 111 6.61 -2.51 -10.70
C LYS A 111 6.81 -3.94 -10.23
N GLU A 112 8.02 -4.46 -10.43
CA GLU A 112 8.43 -5.69 -9.77
C GLU A 112 8.54 -5.48 -8.26
N GLY A 113 8.02 -6.44 -7.51
CA GLY A 113 8.04 -6.46 -6.05
C GLY A 113 7.88 -7.88 -5.53
N PHE A 114 7.65 -8.00 -4.23
CA PHE A 114 7.41 -9.28 -3.58
C PHE A 114 6.55 -9.13 -2.33
N LEU A 115 5.90 -10.22 -1.94
CA LEU A 115 5.11 -10.35 -0.72
C LEU A 115 5.73 -11.41 0.19
N VAL A 116 6.05 -11.02 1.42
CA VAL A 116 6.40 -11.95 2.51
C VAL A 116 5.12 -12.22 3.31
N THR A 117 4.76 -13.49 3.47
CA THR A 117 3.71 -13.92 4.41
C THR A 117 4.36 -14.53 5.64
N SER A 118 3.85 -14.17 6.81
CA SER A 118 4.34 -14.68 8.09
C SER A 118 3.20 -14.86 9.10
N GLU A 119 3.46 -15.66 10.13
CA GLU A 119 2.56 -15.97 11.23
C GLU A 119 3.30 -15.71 12.56
N PRO A 120 2.66 -15.20 13.64
CA PRO A 120 3.33 -15.06 14.93
C PRO A 120 3.90 -16.39 15.43
N MET A 121 5.14 -16.38 15.94
CA MET A 121 5.78 -17.60 16.49
C MET A 121 5.05 -18.14 17.72
N GLU A 122 4.38 -17.25 18.48
CA GLU A 122 3.51 -17.59 19.60
C GLU A 122 2.10 -17.07 19.33
N ALA A 123 1.09 -17.92 19.54
CA ALA A 123 -0.30 -17.54 19.35
C ALA A 123 -0.80 -16.68 20.53
N ILE A 124 -0.95 -15.37 20.27
CA ILE A 124 -1.48 -14.40 21.25
C ILE A 124 -2.96 -14.13 20.95
N ALA A 125 -3.82 -14.28 21.95
CA ALA A 125 -5.25 -14.02 21.79
C ALA A 125 -5.50 -12.54 21.44
N GLY A 126 -6.19 -12.28 20.33
CA GLY A 126 -6.45 -10.93 19.82
C GLY A 126 -5.33 -10.31 18.96
N ALA A 127 -4.19 -11.02 18.79
CA ALA A 127 -3.19 -10.67 17.78
C ALA A 127 -3.59 -11.20 16.40
N PRO A 128 -3.13 -10.56 15.30
CA PRO A 128 -3.42 -11.04 13.96
C PRO A 128 -2.71 -12.38 13.69
N SER A 129 -3.43 -13.33 13.11
CA SER A 129 -2.88 -14.66 12.81
C SER A 129 -1.86 -14.66 11.66
N LYS A 130 -1.90 -13.63 10.81
CA LYS A 130 -0.96 -13.42 9.71
C LYS A 130 -0.52 -11.97 9.64
N VAL A 131 0.75 -11.78 9.27
CA VAL A 131 1.32 -10.49 8.90
C VAL A 131 1.91 -10.64 7.51
N TYR A 132 1.44 -9.80 6.60
CA TYR A 132 1.92 -9.69 5.23
C TYR A 132 2.81 -8.46 5.14
N ARG A 133 3.96 -8.55 4.48
CA ARG A 133 4.79 -7.39 4.16
C ARG A 133 5.23 -7.42 2.70
N ALA A 134 4.78 -6.44 1.93
CA ALA A 134 5.14 -6.26 0.54
C ALA A 134 6.22 -5.19 0.40
N MET A 135 7.06 -5.31 -0.63
CA MET A 135 8.02 -4.27 -0.98
C MET A 135 8.18 -4.17 -2.50
N TYR A 136 8.31 -2.94 -3.00
CA TYR A 136 8.79 -2.62 -4.34
C TYR A 136 9.59 -1.31 -4.34
N TRP A 137 10.18 -0.97 -5.49
CA TRP A 137 10.81 0.32 -5.75
C TRP A 137 10.08 1.02 -6.91
N MET A 138 9.73 2.29 -6.75
CA MET A 138 8.98 3.04 -7.77
C MET A 138 9.84 3.37 -9.00
N ASP A 139 11.13 3.60 -8.77
CA ASP A 139 12.10 4.19 -9.69
C ASP A 139 13.36 3.32 -9.89
N SER A 140 13.30 2.04 -9.51
CA SER A 140 14.42 1.10 -9.72
C SER A 140 14.75 0.96 -11.20
N GLN A 141 16.03 1.11 -11.52
CA GLN A 141 16.60 0.97 -12.85
C GLN A 141 17.96 0.27 -12.77
N ASP A 142 18.33 -0.46 -13.82
CA ASP A 142 19.65 -1.07 -13.90
C ASP A 142 20.75 -0.01 -14.00
N CYS A 143 21.93 -0.33 -13.47
CA CYS A 143 23.14 0.49 -13.58
C CYS A 143 24.22 -0.22 -14.41
N ASP A 144 25.16 0.55 -14.95
CA ASP A 144 26.42 0.00 -15.50
C ASP A 144 27.36 -0.57 -14.42
N CYS A 145 26.90 -0.65 -13.16
CA CYS A 145 27.66 -1.02 -11.98
C CYS A 145 27.60 -2.52 -11.61
N GLY A 146 26.88 -3.34 -12.40
CA GLY A 146 26.88 -4.80 -12.28
C GLY A 146 25.49 -5.42 -12.47
N PRO A 147 25.23 -6.64 -11.97
CA PRO A 147 23.90 -7.25 -11.94
C PRO A 147 23.07 -6.70 -10.77
N VAL A 148 23.08 -5.37 -10.60
CA VAL A 148 22.43 -4.65 -9.51
C VAL A 148 21.65 -3.48 -10.09
N SER A 149 20.55 -3.13 -9.44
CA SER A 149 19.72 -1.99 -9.80
C SER A 149 19.88 -0.89 -8.76
N VAL A 150 19.61 0.36 -9.13
CA VAL A 150 19.59 1.52 -8.23
C VAL A 150 18.26 2.27 -8.33
N GLY A 151 17.85 2.87 -7.21
CA GLY A 151 16.65 3.70 -7.11
C GLY A 151 16.76 4.71 -5.96
N LYS A 152 15.77 5.59 -5.84
CA LYS A 152 15.64 6.53 -4.72
C LYS A 152 14.34 6.39 -3.95
N THR A 153 13.31 5.73 -4.48
CA THR A 153 12.00 5.66 -3.83
C THR A 153 11.58 4.21 -3.60
N SER A 154 11.69 3.74 -2.36
CA SER A 154 11.20 2.43 -1.94
C SER A 154 9.84 2.54 -1.27
N VAL A 155 9.01 1.51 -1.43
CA VAL A 155 7.68 1.42 -0.82
C VAL A 155 7.57 0.10 -0.10
N VAL A 156 7.18 0.16 1.17
CA VAL A 156 6.89 -0.99 2.02
C VAL A 156 5.45 -0.92 2.48
N ILE A 157 4.70 -1.99 2.23
CA ILE A 157 3.32 -2.16 2.71
C ILE A 157 3.33 -3.25 3.77
N THR A 158 2.81 -3.00 4.97
CA THR A 158 2.53 -4.05 5.96
C THR A 158 1.02 -4.19 6.11
N SER A 159 0.49 -5.41 6.20
CA SER A 159 -0.94 -5.67 6.37
C SER A 159 -1.18 -6.81 7.37
N THR A 160 -2.21 -6.67 8.19
CA THR A 160 -2.76 -7.70 9.07
C THR A 160 -4.21 -8.06 8.71
N TYR A 161 -4.74 -7.46 7.64
CA TYR A 161 -6.03 -7.83 7.04
C TYR A 161 -6.02 -9.28 6.52
N PRO A 162 -7.20 -9.88 6.27
CA PRO A 162 -7.33 -11.09 5.45
C PRO A 162 -6.57 -11.01 4.12
N LEU A 163 -6.17 -12.16 3.57
CA LEU A 163 -5.34 -12.23 2.36
C LEU A 163 -6.02 -11.61 1.15
N ASP A 164 -7.31 -11.84 0.97
CA ASP A 164 -8.13 -11.30 -0.12
C ASP A 164 -8.20 -9.77 -0.07
N VAL A 165 -8.40 -9.19 1.12
CA VAL A 165 -8.37 -7.74 1.34
C VAL A 165 -6.97 -7.17 1.09
N THR A 166 -5.92 -7.88 1.53
CA THR A 166 -4.52 -7.49 1.31
C THR A 166 -4.14 -7.54 -0.19
N GLN A 167 -4.59 -8.55 -0.92
CA GLN A 167 -4.39 -8.65 -2.38
C GLN A 167 -5.19 -7.60 -3.13
N GLY A 168 -6.42 -7.27 -2.68
CA GLY A 168 -7.20 -6.13 -3.17
C GLY A 168 -6.43 -4.81 -3.05
N LEU A 169 -5.87 -4.54 -1.86
CA LEU A 169 -5.02 -3.36 -1.63
C LEU A 169 -3.79 -3.36 -2.56
N LEU A 170 -3.00 -4.43 -2.59
CA LEU A 170 -1.75 -4.47 -3.37
C LEU A 170 -1.97 -4.41 -4.90
N SER A 171 -3.10 -4.92 -5.39
CA SER A 171 -3.44 -4.91 -6.82
C SER A 171 -4.07 -3.60 -7.31
N SER A 172 -4.63 -2.81 -6.39
CA SER A 172 -5.25 -1.50 -6.68
C SER A 172 -4.37 -0.30 -6.33
N LEU A 173 -3.33 -0.52 -5.52
CA LEU A 173 -2.40 0.52 -5.08
C LEU A 173 -1.71 1.19 -6.27
N GLN A 174 -1.80 2.52 -6.32
CA GLN A 174 -1.03 3.38 -7.21
C GLN A 174 -0.42 4.53 -6.41
N ILE A 175 0.85 4.80 -6.62
CA ILE A 175 1.58 5.89 -5.97
C ILE A 175 2.21 6.79 -7.05
N VAL A 176 1.82 8.06 -7.06
CA VAL A 176 2.38 9.05 -8.00
C VAL A 176 2.98 10.23 -7.25
N GLN A 177 4.17 10.66 -7.66
CA GLN A 177 4.78 11.89 -7.13
C GLN A 177 4.05 13.10 -7.74
N GLY A 178 3.46 13.93 -6.88
CA GLY A 178 2.61 15.04 -7.25
C GLY A 178 1.46 15.29 -6.26
N GLN A 179 0.59 16.24 -6.60
CA GLN A 179 -0.66 16.45 -5.87
C GLN A 179 -1.64 15.32 -6.19
N ALA A 180 -2.37 14.86 -5.19
CA ALA A 180 -3.49 13.94 -5.36
C ALA A 180 -4.47 14.49 -6.38
N SER A 181 -4.83 13.63 -7.35
CA SER A 181 -5.91 13.91 -8.28
C SER A 181 -7.14 14.31 -7.48
N THR A 182 -7.74 15.46 -7.82
CA THR A 182 -8.88 16.05 -7.09
C THR A 182 -10.18 15.24 -7.19
N ALA A 183 -10.10 14.00 -7.68
CA ALA A 183 -11.20 13.09 -7.88
C ALA A 183 -11.73 12.41 -6.59
N ALA A 184 -10.91 12.28 -5.52
CA ALA A 184 -11.29 11.46 -4.36
C ALA A 184 -10.69 11.94 -3.01
N ALA A 185 -10.95 13.19 -2.61
CA ALA A 185 -10.82 13.58 -1.21
C ALA A 185 -11.99 13.00 -0.39
N SER A 186 -11.87 11.74 0.02
CA SER A 186 -12.81 11.12 0.96
C SER A 186 -12.75 11.86 2.30
N VAL A 187 -13.81 12.58 2.66
CA VAL A 187 -13.87 13.37 3.91
C VAL A 187 -14.11 12.44 5.12
N GLN A 188 -13.08 11.68 5.47
CA GLN A 188 -12.88 11.15 6.81
C GLN A 188 -11.56 11.73 7.30
N GLY A 189 -11.64 12.63 8.29
CA GLY A 189 -10.52 13.51 8.65
C GLY A 189 -9.32 12.73 9.17
N GLY A 190 -8.30 12.59 8.33
CA GLY A 190 -7.01 12.02 8.70
C GLY A 190 -6.43 12.76 9.90
N GLN A 191 -6.39 12.09 11.04
CA GLN A 191 -5.93 12.70 12.28
C GLN A 191 -4.39 12.69 12.28
N ILE A 192 -3.79 13.88 12.20
CA ILE A 192 -2.34 14.06 12.27
C ILE A 192 -1.90 13.72 13.69
N LEU A 193 -1.12 12.66 13.85
CA LEU A 193 -0.40 12.38 15.09
C LEU A 193 0.88 13.25 15.15
N PRO A 194 1.22 13.82 16.32
CA PRO A 194 2.51 14.46 16.52
C PRO A 194 3.64 13.41 16.49
N PRO A 195 4.90 13.82 16.20
CA PRO A 195 6.05 12.94 16.33
C PRO A 195 6.22 12.44 17.77
N ALA A 196 6.79 11.23 17.90
CA ALA A 196 7.14 10.59 19.17
C ALA A 196 8.48 11.10 19.73
#